data_AF-G0VEY7-F1
#
_entry.id   AF-G0VEY7-F1
#
_cell.length_a   1.000
_cell.length_b   1.000
_cell.length_c   1.000
_cell.angle_alpha   90.00
_cell.angle_beta   90.00
_cell.angle_gamma   90.00
#
_symmetry.space_group_name_H-M   'P 1'
#
loop_
_entity.id
_entity.type
_entity.pdbx_description
1 polymer ?
#
loop_
_entity_poly.entity_id
_entity_poly.type
_entity_poly.pdbx_seq_one_letter_code
_entity_poly.pdbx_strand_id
1 'polypeptide(L)'
;MIEEGTRIIMADGQIKDIADVTVNSYVMCEDGSSSRVTSVSKDVQTVYNVTQRTRHRAYEGEPGRIDPLRRQIYQRLEINCTATHRLNLRTLTKPTLENSFKRNHYVVKWKRMHNVTTIDGRVISIPKIHHKDFLMTPEGEVAAKLFLTQLQEEFGPQFNYNLELRDIDYLSTQICQTTMLHYTPLLTGNGILSEFLTGQKHLITPYTLSMAWLLGLWLGDGTTKKPEISVDSIDTNLMHSLIQLGSLWGLDAVYKECPVPLRAKHVRLYYGKGSPKERKFRKDNIFWNILLDLRFKREDDGVKQIPEFMWTEDVEIREALLAGLIDSDGYVMKTTPNSDIFIVSIPTIYPSIMEGIVNIARSLGMTATVTTKSAKQNVIENRQIQCKFAYECTISGKTSLQNVLSYCRSGLKHREPPEEVIRNPVYFGFNIEPSSQKNTVGLAIEDNKQILLENKICIPVCTKQCEKEQPKLTVTKNLKQCIACPRKGVRYFYKDWTGDHRVCARCHGRYKFSGHRCLNCKYVPEAREVRKAVAKGPKAIVSPDGIVVRGLECIRCSGILVFDEIRGPKKINASPNPIMAI
;
A
#
# COMPACT_ATOMS: atom_id res chain seq x y z
N MET A 1 -18.33 5.64 -15.40
CA MET A 1 -18.98 5.98 -14.11
C MET A 1 -18.31 5.19 -13.00
N ILE A 2 -18.61 5.55 -11.76
CA ILE A 2 -17.99 5.00 -10.54
C ILE A 2 -19.09 4.38 -9.69
N GLU A 3 -18.79 3.31 -8.97
CA GLU A 3 -19.76 2.65 -8.09
C GLU A 3 -20.28 3.59 -6.99
N GLU A 4 -21.59 3.60 -6.76
CA GLU A 4 -22.21 4.17 -5.56
C GLU A 4 -21.58 3.57 -4.28
N GLY A 5 -21.35 4.35 -3.24
CA GLY A 5 -20.51 3.95 -2.10
C GLY A 5 -19.06 4.42 -2.20
N THR A 6 -18.60 4.82 -3.39
CA THR A 6 -17.25 5.37 -3.56
C THR A 6 -17.19 6.78 -2.98
N ARG A 7 -16.31 6.98 -2.00
CA ARG A 7 -16.16 8.28 -1.34
C ARG A 7 -15.14 9.18 -2.05
N ILE A 8 -15.45 10.47 -2.13
CA ILE A 8 -14.60 11.51 -2.73
C ILE A 8 -14.26 12.60 -1.71
N ILE A 9 -13.19 13.36 -1.98
CA ILE A 9 -12.79 14.50 -1.16
C ILE A 9 -13.41 15.76 -1.75
N MET A 10 -14.20 16.46 -0.94
CA MET A 10 -14.82 17.75 -1.28
C MET A 10 -13.80 18.88 -1.12
N ALA A 11 -14.09 20.05 -1.70
CA ALA A 11 -13.18 21.20 -1.65
C ALA A 11 -12.89 21.72 -0.23
N ASP A 12 -13.81 21.53 0.70
CA ASP A 12 -13.66 21.86 2.13
C ASP A 12 -12.92 20.77 2.93
N GLY A 13 -12.46 19.71 2.25
CA GLY A 13 -11.79 18.56 2.85
C GLY A 13 -12.73 17.54 3.49
N GLN A 14 -14.05 17.74 3.45
CA GLN A 14 -15.01 16.72 3.86
C GLN A 14 -14.97 15.52 2.90
N ILE A 15 -15.27 14.35 3.43
CA ILE A 15 -15.40 13.12 2.66
C ILE A 15 -16.89 12.84 2.47
N LYS A 16 -17.32 12.65 1.22
CA LYS A 16 -18.72 12.35 0.88
C LYS A 16 -18.82 11.18 -0.08
N ASP A 17 -19.93 10.44 0.00
CA ASP A 17 -20.28 9.48 -1.05
C ASP A 17 -20.48 10.22 -2.37
N ILE A 18 -19.98 9.65 -3.46
CA ILE A 18 -20.18 10.19 -4.80
C ILE A 18 -21.67 10.33 -5.16
N ALA A 19 -22.54 9.48 -4.60
CA ALA A 19 -23.99 9.53 -4.84
C ALA A 19 -24.70 10.71 -4.18
N ASP A 20 -24.10 11.29 -3.14
CA ASP A 20 -24.60 12.45 -2.39
C ASP A 20 -24.09 13.78 -2.97
N VAL A 21 -23.22 13.74 -3.97
CA VAL A 21 -22.71 14.93 -4.66
C VAL A 21 -23.79 15.51 -5.55
N THR A 22 -24.06 16.80 -5.39
CA THR A 22 -25.06 17.53 -6.18
C THR A 22 -24.39 18.52 -7.13
N VAL A 23 -25.14 18.91 -8.17
CA VAL A 23 -24.73 20.02 -9.05
C VAL A 23 -24.48 21.27 -8.21
N ASN A 24 -23.44 22.04 -8.56
CA ASN A 24 -22.90 23.18 -7.81
C ASN A 24 -22.14 22.84 -6.52
N SER A 25 -21.96 21.57 -6.18
CA SER A 25 -20.98 21.18 -5.17
C SER A 25 -19.55 21.45 -5.66
N TYR A 26 -18.61 21.67 -4.74
CA TYR A 26 -17.20 21.86 -5.05
C TYR A 26 -16.38 20.65 -4.60
N VAL A 27 -15.64 20.06 -5.54
CA VAL A 27 -14.81 18.87 -5.31
C VAL A 27 -13.32 19.23 -5.30
N MET A 28 -12.51 18.43 -4.59
CA MET A 28 -11.07 18.60 -4.54
C MET A 28 -10.42 18.00 -5.79
N CYS A 29 -9.61 18.80 -6.47
CA CYS A 29 -8.81 18.41 -7.61
C CYS A 29 -7.42 17.90 -7.18
N GLU A 30 -6.73 17.22 -8.09
CA GLU A 30 -5.41 16.62 -7.84
C GLU A 30 -4.30 17.61 -7.44
N ASP A 31 -4.44 18.88 -7.84
CA ASP A 31 -3.52 19.97 -7.55
C ASP A 31 -3.86 20.70 -6.23
N GLY A 32 -4.89 20.25 -5.51
CA GLY A 32 -5.40 20.89 -4.29
C GLY A 32 -6.35 22.07 -4.56
N SER A 33 -6.62 22.40 -5.82
CA SER A 33 -7.65 23.38 -6.17
C SER A 33 -9.06 22.79 -6.05
N SER A 34 -10.07 23.65 -6.06
CA SER A 34 -11.47 23.22 -6.12
C SER A 34 -12.02 23.37 -7.54
N SER A 35 -13.00 22.54 -7.90
CA SER A 35 -13.77 22.69 -9.14
C SER A 35 -15.25 22.44 -8.89
N ARG A 36 -16.11 23.18 -9.58
CA ARG A 36 -17.56 23.08 -9.44
C ARG A 36 -18.12 21.93 -10.27
N VAL A 37 -19.01 21.14 -9.67
CA VAL A 37 -19.74 20.08 -10.36
C VAL A 37 -20.82 20.69 -11.25
N THR A 38 -20.74 20.41 -12.56
CA THR A 38 -21.66 20.94 -13.57
C THR A 38 -22.80 19.99 -13.89
N SER A 39 -22.55 18.68 -13.82
CA SER A 39 -23.58 17.66 -14.01
C SER A 39 -23.28 16.39 -13.21
N VAL A 40 -24.36 15.69 -12.86
CA VAL A 40 -24.34 14.40 -12.18
C VAL A 40 -25.22 13.45 -12.99
N SER A 41 -24.65 12.35 -13.45
CA SER A 41 -25.37 11.26 -14.13
C SER A 41 -25.44 10.04 -13.23
N LYS A 42 -26.54 9.30 -13.30
CA LYS A 42 -26.76 8.04 -12.57
C LYS A 42 -27.21 6.96 -13.55
N ASP A 43 -26.69 5.76 -13.41
CA ASP A 43 -27.03 4.61 -14.27
C ASP A 43 -26.72 3.28 -13.55
N VAL A 44 -27.25 2.17 -14.07
CA VAL A 44 -26.93 0.81 -13.61
C VAL A 44 -26.06 0.15 -14.68
N GLN A 45 -24.79 -0.12 -14.35
CA GLN A 45 -23.83 -0.68 -15.31
C GLN A 45 -22.98 -1.78 -14.67
N THR A 46 -22.38 -2.64 -15.50
CA THR A 46 -21.35 -3.58 -15.06
C THR A 46 -20.13 -2.83 -14.54
N VAL A 47 -19.79 -3.11 -13.27
CA VAL A 47 -18.63 -2.51 -12.58
C VAL A 47 -17.42 -3.45 -12.65
N TYR A 48 -16.23 -2.88 -12.66
CA TYR A 48 -14.96 -3.59 -12.60
C TYR A 48 -14.17 -3.12 -11.38
N ASN A 49 -13.70 -4.10 -10.60
CA ASN A 49 -12.90 -3.83 -9.41
C ASN A 49 -11.44 -3.69 -9.82
N VAL A 50 -10.90 -2.47 -9.70
CA VAL A 50 -9.50 -2.15 -9.97
C VAL A 50 -8.77 -2.07 -8.64
N THR A 51 -7.95 -3.07 -8.33
CA THR A 51 -7.35 -3.22 -7.00
C THR A 51 -5.83 -3.24 -7.04
N GLN A 52 -5.17 -2.59 -6.09
CA GLN A 52 -3.72 -2.54 -5.99
C GLN A 52 -3.10 -3.94 -5.90
N ARG A 53 -2.02 -4.17 -6.64
CA ARG A 53 -1.17 -5.37 -6.49
C ARG A 53 -0.35 -5.24 -5.22
N THR A 54 -0.55 -6.17 -4.29
CA THR A 54 0.22 -6.20 -3.03
C THR A 54 1.17 -7.40 -3.01
N ARG A 55 2.20 -7.33 -2.16
CA ARG A 55 3.06 -8.47 -1.82
C ARG A 55 2.46 -9.33 -0.70
N HIS A 56 1.26 -8.98 -0.23
CA HIS A 56 0.61 -9.66 0.87
C HIS A 56 0.35 -11.13 0.55
N ARG A 57 0.52 -11.99 1.56
CA ARG A 57 0.43 -13.45 1.42
C ARG A 57 -0.83 -14.00 2.07
N ALA A 58 -1.95 -13.27 1.95
CA ALA A 58 -3.23 -13.61 2.54
C ALA A 58 -3.59 -15.10 2.40
N TYR A 59 -3.39 -15.65 1.20
CA TYR A 59 -3.77 -17.02 0.83
C TYR A 59 -2.55 -17.96 0.69
N GLU A 60 -1.36 -17.54 1.13
CA GLU A 60 -0.11 -18.28 0.96
C GLU A 60 0.62 -18.50 2.30
N GLY A 61 1.07 -19.73 2.54
CA GLY A 61 1.82 -20.11 3.75
C GLY A 61 0.92 -20.51 4.94
N GLU A 62 1.55 -21.00 6.01
CA GLU A 62 0.87 -21.42 7.25
C GLU A 62 0.14 -20.27 7.98
N PRO A 63 0.70 -19.04 8.10
CA PRO A 63 0.10 -18.07 9.02
C PRO A 63 -1.31 -17.60 8.63
N GLY A 64 -1.60 -17.41 7.35
CA GLY A 64 -2.96 -17.09 6.88
C GLY A 64 -3.92 -18.30 6.86
N ARG A 65 -3.41 -19.52 7.05
CA ARG A 65 -4.26 -20.71 7.24
C ARG A 65 -4.69 -20.86 8.69
N ILE A 66 -3.75 -20.65 9.62
CA ILE A 66 -3.96 -20.79 11.06
C ILE A 66 -4.79 -19.60 11.58
N ASP A 67 -4.55 -18.40 11.08
CA ASP A 67 -5.23 -17.19 11.49
C ASP A 67 -5.98 -16.54 10.31
N PRO A 68 -7.32 -16.73 10.21
CA PRO A 68 -8.13 -16.16 9.14
C PRO A 68 -8.07 -14.63 9.06
N LEU A 69 -7.83 -13.92 10.17
CA LEU A 69 -7.70 -12.45 10.18
C LEU A 69 -6.51 -11.97 9.35
N ARG A 70 -5.52 -12.84 9.13
CA ARG A 70 -4.37 -12.57 8.26
C ARG A 70 -4.66 -12.77 6.78
N ARG A 71 -5.87 -13.18 6.40
CA ARG A 71 -6.30 -13.22 4.99
C ARG A 71 -6.77 -11.86 4.50
N GLN A 72 -7.25 -11.00 5.39
CA GLN A 72 -7.65 -9.65 5.04
C GLN A 72 -6.44 -8.81 4.65
N ILE A 73 -6.55 -8.09 3.54
CA ILE A 73 -5.57 -7.10 3.10
C ILE A 73 -6.10 -5.75 3.53
N TYR A 74 -5.55 -5.19 4.60
CA TYR A 74 -5.99 -3.91 5.14
C TYR A 74 -5.51 -2.76 4.27
N GLN A 75 -6.36 -1.74 4.15
CA GLN A 75 -6.07 -0.47 3.47
C GLN A 75 -5.55 -0.64 2.04
N ARG A 76 -6.06 -1.64 1.32
CA ARG A 76 -5.72 -1.86 -0.10
C ARG A 76 -6.33 -0.75 -0.94
N LEU A 77 -5.53 -0.11 -1.79
CA LEU A 77 -6.06 0.89 -2.74
C LEU A 77 -6.96 0.19 -3.77
N GLU A 78 -8.15 0.73 -3.98
CA GLU A 78 -9.12 0.21 -4.93
C GLU A 78 -10.01 1.31 -5.52
N ILE A 79 -10.50 1.07 -6.72
CA ILE A 79 -11.52 1.87 -7.39
C ILE A 79 -12.42 0.93 -8.17
N ASN A 80 -13.72 1.13 -8.03
CA ASN A 80 -14.73 0.35 -8.73
C ASN A 80 -15.40 1.25 -9.77
N CYS A 81 -15.19 0.94 -11.04
CA CYS A 81 -15.64 1.80 -12.14
C CYS A 81 -16.14 1.00 -13.34
N THR A 82 -16.90 1.66 -14.21
CA THR A 82 -17.49 1.04 -15.40
C THR A 82 -16.45 0.85 -16.51
N ALA A 83 -16.78 0.01 -17.50
CA ALA A 83 -15.90 -0.33 -18.62
C ALA A 83 -15.37 0.90 -19.40
N THR A 84 -16.14 1.97 -19.48
CA THR A 84 -15.82 3.21 -20.22
C THR A 84 -15.12 4.26 -19.38
N HIS A 85 -14.98 4.03 -18.07
CA HIS A 85 -14.26 4.97 -17.23
C HIS A 85 -12.77 4.99 -17.62
N ARG A 86 -12.23 6.20 -17.76
CA ARG A 86 -10.81 6.41 -18.10
C ARG A 86 -9.96 6.26 -16.86
N LEU A 87 -8.85 5.56 -16.98
CA LEU A 87 -7.84 5.44 -15.95
C LEU A 87 -6.63 6.30 -16.27
N ASN A 88 -6.07 6.97 -15.26
CA ASN A 88 -4.82 7.72 -15.35
C ASN A 88 -3.62 6.78 -15.26
N LEU A 89 -3.06 6.41 -16.40
CA LEU A 89 -2.01 5.39 -16.48
C LEU A 89 -0.64 6.00 -16.68
N ARG A 90 0.35 5.43 -15.99
CA ARG A 90 1.77 5.70 -16.20
C ARG A 90 2.50 4.43 -16.62
N THR A 91 3.31 4.52 -17.67
CA THR A 91 4.21 3.45 -18.09
C THR A 91 5.65 3.96 -18.14
N LEU A 92 6.56 3.32 -17.42
CA LEU A 92 7.99 3.63 -17.50
C LEU A 92 8.56 3.28 -18.89
N THR A 93 9.34 4.17 -19.48
CA THR A 93 9.87 4.05 -20.85
C THR A 93 11.31 3.58 -20.91
N LYS A 94 11.99 3.48 -19.75
CA LYS A 94 13.41 3.12 -19.65
C LYS A 94 13.79 1.99 -20.64
N PRO A 95 14.57 2.29 -21.70
CA PRO A 95 15.00 1.29 -22.65
C PRO A 95 15.96 0.30 -21.98
N THR A 96 15.99 -0.92 -22.50
CA THR A 96 16.82 -2.01 -21.95
C THR A 96 17.70 -2.60 -23.04
N LEU A 97 18.97 -2.80 -22.71
CA LEU A 97 19.94 -3.55 -23.51
C LEU A 97 19.99 -5.00 -22.99
N GLU A 98 19.74 -5.97 -23.86
CA GLU A 98 19.81 -7.39 -23.56
C GLU A 98 20.79 -8.10 -24.50
N ASN A 99 21.51 -9.11 -23.99
CA ASN A 99 22.41 -9.93 -24.80
C ASN A 99 21.68 -11.15 -25.34
N SER A 100 21.66 -11.31 -26.66
CA SER A 100 21.12 -12.49 -27.33
C SER A 100 22.25 -13.36 -27.86
N PHE A 101 22.90 -14.11 -26.97
CA PHE A 101 24.02 -14.99 -27.33
C PHE A 101 23.65 -16.02 -28.40
N LYS A 102 22.40 -16.48 -28.44
CA LYS A 102 21.92 -17.42 -29.47
C LYS A 102 21.92 -16.84 -30.88
N ARG A 103 21.64 -15.53 -31.00
CA ARG A 103 21.60 -14.84 -32.29
C ARG A 103 22.89 -14.10 -32.58
N ASN A 104 23.83 -14.05 -31.63
CA ASN A 104 25.02 -13.21 -31.69
C ASN A 104 24.70 -11.71 -31.89
N HIS A 105 23.70 -11.19 -31.16
CA HIS A 105 23.27 -9.79 -31.23
C HIS A 105 23.06 -9.17 -29.85
N TYR A 106 23.32 -7.88 -29.75
CA TYR A 106 22.77 -7.00 -28.71
C TYR A 106 21.35 -6.56 -29.12
N VAL A 107 20.39 -6.64 -28.20
CA VAL A 107 18.99 -6.28 -28.45
C VAL A 107 18.62 -5.08 -27.59
N VAL A 108 18.38 -3.93 -28.23
CA VAL A 108 17.84 -2.76 -27.55
C VAL A 108 16.32 -2.81 -27.65
N LYS A 109 15.63 -2.84 -26.51
CA LYS A 109 14.17 -2.77 -26.43
C LYS A 109 13.72 -1.43 -25.86
N TRP A 110 12.72 -0.82 -26.48
CA TRP A 110 12.14 0.43 -26.01
C TRP A 110 10.63 0.45 -26.19
N LYS A 111 9.98 1.50 -25.69
CA LYS A 111 8.54 1.71 -25.80
C LYS A 111 8.27 2.99 -26.58
N ARG A 112 7.24 2.97 -27.42
CA ARG A 112 6.76 4.13 -28.17
C ARG A 112 5.23 4.17 -28.18
N MET A 113 4.64 5.35 -28.17
CA MET A 113 3.19 5.52 -28.33
C MET A 113 2.75 5.23 -29.76
N HIS A 114 1.64 4.51 -29.91
CA HIS A 114 1.06 4.11 -31.18
C HIS A 114 -0.44 4.34 -31.18
N ASN A 115 -0.96 4.87 -32.29
CA ASN A 115 -2.38 4.91 -32.55
C ASN A 115 -2.85 3.54 -33.05
N VAL A 116 -3.86 2.98 -32.40
CA VAL A 116 -4.40 1.65 -32.69
C VAL A 116 -5.90 1.77 -32.90
N THR A 117 -6.37 1.25 -34.02
CA THR A 117 -7.80 1.12 -34.29
C THR A 117 -8.34 -0.06 -33.50
N THR A 118 -9.31 0.23 -32.65
CA THR A 118 -10.07 -0.74 -31.85
C THR A 118 -11.08 -1.50 -32.72
N ILE A 119 -11.66 -2.57 -32.17
CA ILE A 119 -12.63 -3.43 -32.88
C ILE A 119 -13.89 -2.62 -33.24
N ASP A 120 -14.26 -1.65 -32.40
CA ASP A 120 -15.38 -0.74 -32.64
C ASP A 120 -15.00 0.50 -33.47
N GLY A 121 -13.82 0.50 -34.09
CA GLY A 121 -13.39 1.54 -35.03
C GLY A 121 -12.83 2.82 -34.41
N ARG A 122 -12.81 2.95 -33.07
CA ARG A 122 -12.16 4.09 -32.38
C ARG A 122 -10.64 4.01 -32.51
N VAL A 123 -9.96 5.15 -32.54
CA VAL A 123 -8.49 5.21 -32.47
C VAL A 123 -8.07 5.52 -31.04
N ILE A 124 -7.29 4.62 -30.44
CA ILE A 124 -6.71 4.79 -29.11
C ILE A 124 -5.19 4.93 -29.19
N SER A 125 -4.58 5.73 -28.31
CA SER A 125 -3.13 5.88 -28.24
C SER A 125 -2.57 5.07 -27.08
N ILE A 126 -1.75 4.06 -27.37
CA ILE A 126 -1.19 3.15 -26.37
C ILE A 126 0.30 2.88 -26.61
N PRO A 127 1.09 2.63 -25.55
CA PRO A 127 2.48 2.23 -25.73
C PRO A 127 2.58 0.84 -26.35
N LYS A 128 3.57 0.66 -27.25
CA LYS A 128 3.99 -0.63 -27.82
C LYS A 128 5.49 -0.83 -27.61
N ILE A 129 5.90 -2.10 -27.49
CA ILE A 129 7.32 -2.48 -27.36
C ILE A 129 7.92 -2.65 -28.75
N HIS A 130 9.09 -2.06 -28.94
CA HIS A 130 9.92 -2.18 -30.12
C HIS A 130 11.28 -2.76 -29.73
N HIS A 131 11.96 -3.33 -30.71
CA HIS A 131 13.33 -3.79 -30.54
C HIS A 131 14.15 -3.54 -31.80
N LYS A 132 15.45 -3.38 -31.61
CA LYS A 132 16.45 -3.23 -32.67
C LYS A 132 17.66 -4.04 -32.28
N ASP A 133 18.13 -4.83 -33.24
CA ASP A 133 19.25 -5.74 -33.05
C ASP A 133 20.52 -5.08 -33.60
N PHE A 134 21.62 -5.27 -32.89
CA PHE A 134 22.97 -4.83 -33.25
C PHE A 134 23.88 -6.04 -33.18
N LEU A 135 24.85 -6.15 -34.10
CA LEU A 135 25.80 -7.27 -34.08
C LEU A 135 26.62 -7.26 -32.79
N MET A 136 26.97 -8.43 -32.27
CA MET A 136 27.76 -8.56 -31.05
C MET A 136 29.26 -8.35 -31.32
N THR A 137 29.60 -7.18 -31.87
CA THR A 137 30.98 -6.70 -32.08
C THR A 137 31.25 -5.48 -31.17
N PRO A 138 32.51 -5.07 -30.98
CA PRO A 138 32.83 -3.85 -30.23
C PRO A 138 32.10 -2.61 -30.78
N GLU A 139 32.00 -2.48 -32.10
CA GLU A 139 31.30 -1.38 -32.78
C GLU A 139 29.79 -1.47 -32.55
N GLY A 140 29.23 -2.68 -32.61
CA GLY A 140 27.81 -2.91 -32.35
C GLY A 140 27.41 -2.62 -30.90
N GLU A 141 28.30 -2.87 -29.93
CA GLU A 141 28.07 -2.50 -28.53
C GLU A 141 28.00 -0.98 -28.36
N VAL A 142 28.94 -0.25 -28.97
CA VAL A 142 28.96 1.22 -28.94
C VAL A 142 27.71 1.78 -29.61
N ALA A 143 27.34 1.27 -30.79
CA ALA A 143 26.13 1.68 -31.50
C ALA A 143 24.86 1.41 -30.68
N ALA A 144 24.77 0.26 -30.01
CA ALA A 144 23.63 -0.09 -29.16
C ALA A 144 23.53 0.85 -27.94
N LYS A 145 24.65 1.21 -27.31
CA LYS A 145 24.69 2.17 -26.19
C LYS A 145 24.31 3.58 -26.64
N LEU A 146 24.84 4.06 -27.76
CA LEU A 146 24.48 5.36 -28.33
C LEU A 146 22.98 5.43 -28.65
N PHE A 147 22.44 4.40 -29.29
CA PHE A 147 21.02 4.32 -29.58
C PHE A 147 20.17 4.30 -28.30
N LEU A 148 20.63 3.62 -27.24
CA LEU A 148 19.95 3.60 -25.94
C LEU A 148 19.89 4.99 -25.30
N THR A 149 20.98 5.76 -25.34
CA THR A 149 21.03 7.15 -24.84
C THR A 149 20.10 8.05 -25.65
N GLN A 150 20.14 7.98 -26.98
CA GLN A 150 19.25 8.74 -27.87
C GLN A 150 17.78 8.50 -27.53
N LEU A 151 17.38 7.24 -27.31
CA LEU A 151 16.01 6.89 -26.94
C LEU A 151 15.60 7.41 -25.55
N GLN A 152 16.53 7.52 -24.61
CA GLN A 152 16.26 8.09 -23.28
C GLN A 152 15.99 9.59 -23.38
N GLU A 153 16.72 10.30 -24.24
CA GLU A 153 16.53 11.72 -24.51
C GLU A 153 15.21 11.97 -25.28
N GLU A 154 14.92 11.17 -26.30
CA GLU A 154 13.73 11.35 -27.14
C GLU A 154 12.40 11.10 -26.39
N PHE A 155 12.31 10.01 -25.62
CA PHE A 155 11.05 9.58 -25.00
C PHE A 155 10.92 9.93 -23.52
N GLY A 156 11.97 10.46 -22.91
CA GLY A 156 12.00 10.75 -21.47
C GLY A 156 11.84 9.50 -20.59
N PRO A 157 11.55 9.68 -19.29
CA PRO A 157 11.52 8.57 -18.31
C PRO A 157 10.20 7.77 -18.27
N GLN A 158 9.10 8.34 -18.77
CA GLN A 158 7.76 7.75 -18.66
C GLN A 158 6.75 8.33 -19.66
N PHE A 159 5.70 7.57 -19.95
CA PHE A 159 4.49 8.05 -20.62
C PHE A 159 3.34 8.16 -19.61
N ASN A 160 2.64 9.29 -19.62
CA ASN A 160 1.36 9.49 -18.92
C ASN A 160 0.25 9.56 -19.98
N TYR A 161 -0.80 8.76 -19.80
CA TYR A 161 -1.89 8.67 -20.76
C TYR A 161 -3.17 8.16 -20.09
N ASN A 162 -4.31 8.50 -20.69
CA ASN A 162 -5.61 8.07 -20.23
C ASN A 162 -6.13 6.96 -21.14
N LEU A 163 -6.63 5.88 -20.54
CA LEU A 163 -7.17 4.75 -21.28
C LEU A 163 -8.46 4.27 -20.61
N GLU A 164 -9.48 3.99 -21.40
CA GLU A 164 -10.72 3.39 -20.89
C GLU A 164 -10.46 1.97 -20.39
N LEU A 165 -11.15 1.57 -19.33
CA LEU A 165 -10.96 0.25 -18.72
C LEU A 165 -11.16 -0.90 -19.72
N ARG A 166 -12.11 -0.75 -20.66
CA ARG A 166 -12.39 -1.72 -21.73
C ARG A 166 -11.24 -1.89 -22.72
N ASP A 167 -10.38 -0.88 -22.85
CA ASP A 167 -9.28 -0.87 -23.81
C ASP A 167 -7.95 -1.36 -23.22
N ILE A 168 -7.90 -1.64 -21.92
CA ILE A 168 -6.69 -2.11 -21.22
C ILE A 168 -6.14 -3.41 -21.82
N ASP A 169 -7.00 -4.25 -22.39
CA ASP A 169 -6.60 -5.52 -22.98
C ASP A 169 -5.85 -5.35 -24.32
N TYR A 170 -5.86 -4.15 -24.93
CA TYR A 170 -4.98 -3.82 -26.06
C TYR A 170 -3.52 -3.63 -25.64
N LEU A 171 -3.24 -3.43 -24.34
CA LEU A 171 -1.87 -3.38 -23.84
C LEU A 171 -1.26 -4.78 -23.83
N SER A 172 -0.03 -4.90 -24.33
CA SER A 172 0.69 -6.16 -24.23
C SER A 172 0.91 -6.56 -22.76
N THR A 173 1.02 -7.86 -22.48
CA THR A 173 1.19 -8.36 -21.10
C THR A 173 2.38 -7.72 -20.38
N GLN A 174 3.49 -7.48 -21.08
CA GLN A 174 4.68 -6.85 -20.52
C GLN A 174 4.44 -5.38 -20.18
N ILE A 175 3.70 -4.65 -21.02
CA ILE A 175 3.35 -3.25 -20.77
C ILE A 175 2.38 -3.14 -19.60
N CYS A 176 1.31 -3.94 -19.60
CA CYS A 176 0.31 -4.00 -18.52
C CYS A 176 0.94 -4.29 -17.16
N GLN A 177 2.03 -5.08 -17.11
CA GLN A 177 2.76 -5.33 -15.86
C GLN A 177 3.55 -4.14 -15.33
N THR A 178 3.99 -3.25 -16.21
CA THR A 178 4.74 -2.02 -15.88
C THR A 178 3.88 -0.76 -15.86
N THR A 179 2.60 -0.91 -16.21
CA THR A 179 1.62 0.18 -16.17
C THR A 179 1.11 0.32 -14.74
N MET A 180 1.04 1.56 -14.27
CA MET A 180 0.71 1.90 -12.89
C MET A 180 -0.39 2.95 -12.84
N LEU A 181 -1.22 2.85 -11.82
CA LEU A 181 -2.06 3.95 -11.33
C LEU A 181 -1.27 4.75 -10.30
N HIS A 182 -1.85 5.84 -9.81
CA HIS A 182 -1.27 6.62 -8.73
C HIS A 182 -2.33 7.19 -7.80
N TYR A 183 -1.87 7.55 -6.61
CA TYR A 183 -2.56 8.46 -5.71
C TYR A 183 -1.71 9.70 -5.49
N THR A 184 -2.35 10.82 -5.18
CA THR A 184 -1.71 12.13 -5.09
C THR A 184 -1.78 12.65 -3.64
N PRO A 185 -0.72 13.28 -3.12
CA PRO A 185 -0.77 13.95 -1.81
C PRO A 185 -1.85 15.04 -1.79
N LEU A 186 -2.35 15.33 -0.59
CA LEU A 186 -3.19 16.49 -0.32
C LEU A 186 -2.30 17.67 0.05
N LEU A 187 -2.33 18.71 -0.79
CA LEU A 187 -1.52 19.92 -0.62
C LEU A 187 -2.23 20.99 0.21
N THR A 188 -3.54 20.89 0.35
CA THR A 188 -4.40 21.77 1.15
C THR A 188 -4.99 20.99 2.33
N GLY A 189 -5.40 21.73 3.36
CA GLY A 189 -6.05 21.20 4.55
C GLY A 189 -7.49 21.71 4.73
N ASN A 190 -8.23 21.15 5.68
CA ASN A 190 -9.56 21.60 6.08
C ASN A 190 -9.57 22.64 7.22
N GLY A 191 -8.46 22.76 7.95
CA GLY A 191 -8.27 23.75 9.02
C GLY A 191 -9.11 23.51 10.27
N ILE A 192 -9.64 22.31 10.49
CA ILE A 192 -10.57 22.03 11.60
C ILE A 192 -9.87 22.09 12.96
N LEU A 193 -8.67 21.53 13.08
CA LEU A 193 -7.92 21.58 14.34
C LEU A 193 -7.49 23.02 14.66
N SER A 194 -7.00 23.77 13.67
CA SER A 194 -6.59 25.17 13.86
C SER A 194 -7.79 26.06 14.23
N GLU A 195 -8.94 25.87 13.59
CA GLU A 195 -10.19 26.56 13.93
C GLU A 195 -10.66 26.23 15.34
N PHE A 196 -10.65 24.95 15.73
CA PHE A 196 -11.06 24.56 17.08
C PHE A 196 -10.19 25.20 18.17
N LEU A 197 -8.88 25.28 17.92
CA LEU A 197 -7.90 25.76 18.88
C LEU A 197 -7.79 27.29 18.94
N THR A 198 -8.01 27.97 17.82
CA THR A 198 -7.70 29.40 17.68
C THR A 198 -8.87 30.27 17.24
N GLY A 199 -9.98 29.66 16.81
CA GLY A 199 -11.10 30.33 16.15
C GLY A 199 -10.84 30.71 14.69
N GLN A 200 -9.67 30.37 14.12
CA GLN A 200 -9.29 30.68 12.74
C GLN A 200 -8.84 29.42 12.00
N LYS A 201 -9.46 29.14 10.84
CA LYS A 201 -9.03 28.08 9.93
C LYS A 201 -7.65 28.37 9.36
N HIS A 202 -6.85 27.33 9.18
CA HIS A 202 -5.52 27.37 8.58
C HIS A 202 -4.48 28.19 9.35
N LEU A 203 -4.77 28.58 10.60
CA LEU A 203 -3.82 29.29 11.44
C LEU A 203 -2.79 28.31 12.05
N ILE A 204 -1.68 28.12 11.34
CA ILE A 204 -0.58 27.26 11.77
C ILE A 204 0.40 28.05 12.66
N THR A 205 0.52 27.63 13.90
CA THR A 205 1.39 28.25 14.91
C THR A 205 2.13 27.18 15.70
N PRO A 206 3.20 27.53 16.42
CA PRO A 206 3.85 26.59 17.35
C PRO A 206 2.88 25.97 18.38
N TYR A 207 1.80 26.66 18.73
CA TYR A 207 0.75 26.15 19.61
C TYR A 207 -0.07 25.05 18.93
N THR A 208 -0.60 25.30 17.72
CA THR A 208 -1.42 24.30 17.02
C THR A 208 -0.59 23.05 16.66
N LEU A 209 0.66 23.23 16.26
CA LEU A 209 1.60 22.13 16.02
C LEU A 209 1.94 21.35 17.30
N SER A 210 2.12 22.02 18.44
CA SER A 210 2.41 21.35 19.71
C SER A 210 1.21 20.52 20.19
N MET A 211 -0.02 21.01 20.01
CA MET A 211 -1.22 20.22 20.32
C MET A 211 -1.36 19.01 19.40
N ALA A 212 -1.15 19.19 18.10
CA ALA A 212 -1.18 18.09 17.14
C ALA A 212 -0.17 16.98 17.52
N TRP A 213 1.05 17.37 17.87
CA TRP A 213 2.06 16.44 18.35
C TRP A 213 1.66 15.73 19.66
N LEU A 214 1.11 16.46 20.64
CA LEU A 214 0.62 15.88 21.91
C LEU A 214 -0.51 14.86 21.69
N LEU A 215 -1.43 15.14 20.78
CA LEU A 215 -2.49 14.21 20.38
C LEU A 215 -1.89 12.94 19.77
N GLY A 216 -0.89 13.10 18.90
CA GLY A 216 -0.16 11.97 18.29
C GLY A 216 0.51 11.09 19.33
N LEU A 217 1.20 11.71 20.29
CA LEU A 217 1.88 11.02 21.37
C LEU A 217 0.89 10.25 22.26
N TRP A 218 -0.26 10.84 22.58
CA TRP A 218 -1.30 10.17 23.35
C TRP A 218 -1.96 9.02 22.59
N LEU A 219 -2.10 9.12 21.28
CA LEU A 219 -2.69 8.03 20.48
C LEU A 219 -1.86 6.74 20.56
N GLY A 220 -0.53 6.85 20.63
CA GLY A 220 0.33 5.70 20.92
C GLY A 220 0.29 5.31 22.40
N ASP A 221 0.93 6.11 23.26
CA ASP A 221 1.26 5.73 24.65
C ASP A 221 0.30 6.29 25.73
N GLY A 222 -0.73 7.01 25.32
CA GLY A 222 -1.75 7.55 26.22
C GLY A 222 -2.67 6.50 26.84
N THR A 223 -3.29 6.81 27.97
CA THR A 223 -4.37 5.98 28.54
C THR A 223 -5.75 6.52 28.15
N THR A 224 -6.69 5.61 27.86
CA THR A 224 -8.08 5.96 27.54
C THR A 224 -8.88 6.42 28.76
N LYS A 225 -8.32 6.25 29.97
CA LYS A 225 -9.02 6.56 31.22
C LYS A 225 -8.75 7.97 31.73
N LYS A 226 -7.60 8.57 31.40
CA LYS A 226 -7.05 9.77 32.07
C LYS A 226 -6.13 10.52 31.10
N PRO A 227 -5.90 11.84 31.28
CA PRO A 227 -4.88 12.58 30.54
C PRO A 227 -3.50 12.23 31.10
N GLU A 228 -3.03 11.03 30.72
CA GLU A 228 -1.77 10.45 31.14
C GLU A 228 -1.13 9.72 29.95
N ILE A 229 0.18 9.86 29.79
CA ILE A 229 0.99 9.30 28.70
C ILE A 229 2.14 8.51 29.30
N SER A 230 2.45 7.35 28.73
CA SER A 230 3.65 6.58 29.12
C SER A 230 4.87 7.11 28.37
N VAL A 231 5.98 7.34 29.07
CA VAL A 231 7.24 7.82 28.49
C VAL A 231 8.38 6.95 28.98
N ASP A 232 9.30 6.59 28.08
CA ASP A 232 10.53 5.90 28.46
C ASP A 232 11.44 6.83 29.28
N SER A 233 11.75 6.43 30.50
CA SER A 233 12.63 7.17 31.42
C SER A 233 14.04 7.42 30.90
N ILE A 234 14.49 6.64 29.90
CA ILE A 234 15.79 6.82 29.24
C ILE A 234 15.71 7.93 28.19
N ASP A 235 14.54 8.18 27.60
CA ASP A 235 14.33 9.22 26.60
C ASP A 235 14.05 10.58 27.27
N THR A 236 15.10 11.16 27.83
CA THR A 236 15.03 12.46 28.51
C THR A 236 14.62 13.60 27.56
N ASN A 237 14.99 13.52 26.28
CA ASN A 237 14.63 14.50 25.26
C ASN A 237 13.12 14.52 25.00
N LEU A 238 12.49 13.34 24.92
CA LEU A 238 11.04 13.23 24.78
C LEU A 238 10.33 13.83 26.00
N MET A 239 10.81 13.56 27.21
CA MET A 239 10.22 14.16 28.42
C MET A 239 10.37 15.68 28.47
N HIS A 240 11.56 16.21 28.21
CA HIS A 240 11.78 17.66 28.20
C HIS A 240 10.89 18.35 27.17
N SER A 241 10.73 17.74 25.99
CA SER A 241 9.86 18.25 24.95
C SER A 241 8.37 18.16 25.35
N LEU A 242 7.95 17.08 26.01
CA LEU A 242 6.58 16.96 26.53
C LEU A 242 6.26 18.07 27.55
N ILE A 243 7.19 18.38 28.46
CA ILE A 243 7.05 19.48 29.43
C ILE A 243 7.00 20.82 28.69
N GLN A 244 7.93 21.07 27.79
CA GLN A 244 8.02 22.33 27.05
C GLN A 244 6.76 22.58 26.21
N LEU A 245 6.36 21.61 25.39
CA LEU A 245 5.21 21.72 24.49
C LEU A 245 3.90 21.74 25.27
N GLY A 246 3.79 20.97 26.36
CA GLY A 246 2.63 21.01 27.25
C GLY A 246 2.46 22.38 27.92
N SER A 247 3.56 23.01 28.34
CA SER A 247 3.53 24.32 29.03
C SER A 247 2.93 25.44 28.18
N LEU A 248 3.06 25.36 26.84
CA LEU A 248 2.44 26.29 25.90
C LEU A 248 0.90 26.30 26.02
N TRP A 249 0.34 25.16 26.42
CA TRP A 249 -1.10 24.97 26.62
C TRP A 249 -1.51 25.08 28.09
N GLY A 250 -0.63 25.58 28.95
CA GLY A 250 -0.87 25.60 30.40
C GLY A 250 -0.97 24.21 31.01
N LEU A 251 -0.41 23.19 30.35
CA LEU A 251 -0.31 21.84 30.88
C LEU A 251 0.95 21.70 31.73
N ASP A 252 0.79 21.03 32.86
CA ASP A 252 1.85 20.68 33.77
C ASP A 252 2.03 19.16 33.78
N ALA A 253 3.14 18.71 33.22
CA ALA A 253 3.47 17.31 33.00
C ALA A 253 4.29 16.76 34.17
N VAL A 254 3.70 15.88 34.97
CA VAL A 254 4.32 15.37 36.22
C VAL A 254 4.44 13.87 36.17
N TYR A 255 5.64 13.34 36.48
CA TYR A 255 5.84 11.91 36.67
C TYR A 255 5.01 11.39 37.83
N LYS A 256 4.34 10.27 37.59
CA LYS A 256 3.76 9.46 38.65
C LYS A 256 4.83 8.51 39.17
N GLU A 257 5.18 8.66 40.45
CA GLU A 257 6.02 7.68 41.13
C GLU A 257 5.28 6.33 41.20
N CYS A 258 5.95 5.28 40.76
CA CYS A 258 5.49 3.91 40.90
C CYS A 258 6.33 3.24 42.00
N PRO A 259 5.72 2.40 42.87
CA PRO A 259 6.45 1.68 43.91
C PRO A 259 7.59 0.81 43.38
N VAL A 260 7.48 0.39 42.12
CA VAL A 260 8.52 -0.34 41.38
C VAL A 260 9.08 0.59 40.30
N PRO A 261 10.41 0.79 40.23
CA PRO A 261 11.04 1.58 39.18
C PRO A 261 10.88 0.84 37.84
N LEU A 262 9.90 1.26 37.05
CA LEU A 262 9.71 0.81 35.68
C LEU A 262 10.41 1.75 34.72
N ARG A 263 10.98 1.20 33.65
CA ARG A 263 11.57 1.98 32.55
C ARG A 263 10.52 2.89 31.90
N ALA A 264 9.32 2.38 31.65
CA ALA A 264 8.18 3.19 31.24
C ALA A 264 7.56 3.88 32.46
N LYS A 265 7.57 5.21 32.46
CA LYS A 265 6.98 6.06 33.51
C LYS A 265 5.68 6.68 33.02
N HIS A 266 4.70 6.77 33.89
CA HIS A 266 3.45 7.45 33.60
C HIS A 266 3.58 8.95 33.87
N VAL A 267 3.25 9.78 32.89
CA VAL A 267 3.27 11.25 32.97
C VAL A 267 1.83 11.75 32.97
N ARG A 268 1.42 12.41 34.05
CA ARG A 268 0.09 13.03 34.17
C ARG A 268 0.13 14.44 33.62
N LEU A 269 -0.85 14.79 32.81
CA LEU A 269 -1.00 16.11 32.23
C LEU A 269 -2.09 16.87 33.00
N TYR A 270 -1.68 17.67 33.97
CA TYR A 270 -2.58 18.56 34.69
C TYR A 270 -2.76 19.87 33.92
N TYR A 271 -3.88 20.55 34.08
CA TYR A 271 -4.12 21.86 33.51
C TYR A 271 -4.20 22.93 34.62
N GLY A 272 -3.53 24.07 34.38
CA GLY A 272 -3.45 25.18 35.32
C GLY A 272 -2.21 25.15 36.21
N LYS A 273 -1.89 26.30 36.82
CA LYS A 273 -0.78 26.47 37.76
C LYS A 273 -1.30 26.40 39.20
N GLY A 274 -0.49 25.91 40.14
CA GLY A 274 -0.83 25.90 41.57
C GLY A 274 -0.53 24.57 42.26
N SER A 275 -1.07 24.41 43.46
CA SER A 275 -1.02 23.20 44.27
C SER A 275 -1.80 22.04 43.62
N PRO A 276 -1.59 20.77 44.02
CA PRO A 276 -2.32 19.62 43.46
C PRO A 276 -3.85 19.71 43.55
N LYS A 277 -4.39 20.54 44.46
CA LYS A 277 -5.83 20.77 44.61
C LYS A 277 -6.40 21.78 43.60
N GLU A 278 -5.57 22.67 43.08
CA GLU A 278 -5.95 23.73 42.13
C GLU A 278 -5.81 23.26 40.68
N ARG A 279 -4.95 22.26 40.45
CA ARG A 279 -4.70 21.66 39.15
C ARG A 279 -5.89 20.81 38.67
N LYS A 280 -6.33 21.08 37.45
CA LYS A 280 -7.42 20.36 36.79
C LYS A 280 -6.89 19.11 36.12
N PHE A 281 -7.38 17.94 36.53
CA PHE A 281 -6.93 16.67 35.94
C PHE A 281 -7.84 16.20 34.81
N ARG A 282 -9.05 15.72 35.10
CA ARG A 282 -9.99 15.29 34.04
C ARG A 282 -10.98 16.37 33.64
N LYS A 283 -11.64 16.97 34.64
CA LYS A 283 -12.63 18.02 34.44
C LYS A 283 -11.91 19.34 34.14
N ASP A 284 -12.40 20.06 33.14
CA ASP A 284 -11.88 21.36 32.70
C ASP A 284 -10.40 21.33 32.27
N ASN A 285 -9.90 20.17 31.84
CA ASN A 285 -8.56 20.04 31.29
C ASN A 285 -8.63 20.21 29.77
N ILE A 286 -7.96 21.25 29.24
CA ILE A 286 -8.03 21.58 27.81
C ILE A 286 -7.62 20.42 26.91
N PHE A 287 -6.57 19.69 27.26
CA PHE A 287 -6.09 18.54 26.48
C PHE A 287 -7.11 17.40 26.49
N TRP A 288 -7.71 17.13 27.66
CA TRP A 288 -8.73 16.08 27.78
C TRP A 288 -10.03 16.46 27.07
N ASN A 289 -10.43 17.73 27.10
CA ASN A 289 -11.59 18.23 26.38
C ASN A 289 -11.39 18.09 24.87
N ILE A 290 -10.24 18.51 24.33
CA ILE A 290 -9.91 18.34 22.90
C ILE A 290 -10.02 16.87 22.47
N LEU A 291 -9.50 15.94 23.27
CA LEU A 291 -9.58 14.51 22.97
C LEU A 291 -11.02 13.98 22.86
N LEU A 292 -11.93 14.52 23.68
CA LEU A 292 -13.33 14.14 23.70
C LEU A 292 -14.12 14.86 22.60
N ASP A 293 -14.01 16.19 22.52
CA ASP A 293 -14.79 17.05 21.63
C ASP A 293 -14.43 16.80 20.15
N LEU A 294 -13.14 16.58 19.86
CA LEU A 294 -12.69 16.21 18.52
C LEU A 294 -12.69 14.70 18.27
N ARG A 295 -13.23 13.90 19.21
CA ARG A 295 -13.46 12.46 19.06
C ARG A 295 -12.20 11.61 18.83
N PHE A 296 -11.04 12.01 19.36
CA PHE A 296 -9.85 11.13 19.39
C PHE A 296 -10.04 9.92 20.33
N LYS A 297 -11.01 10.02 21.24
CA LYS A 297 -11.54 8.90 22.03
C LYS A 297 -13.00 8.69 21.67
N ARG A 298 -13.38 7.46 21.29
CA ARG A 298 -14.75 7.13 20.95
C ARG A 298 -15.66 7.20 22.19
N GLU A 299 -16.89 7.67 22.00
CA GLU A 299 -17.85 7.89 23.09
C GLU A 299 -18.42 6.58 23.65
N ASP A 300 -18.66 5.60 22.76
CA ASP A 300 -19.32 4.32 23.06
C ASP A 300 -18.49 3.39 23.96
N ASP A 301 -17.25 3.09 23.58
CA ASP A 301 -16.40 2.10 24.25
C ASP A 301 -15.07 2.67 24.73
N GLY A 302 -14.82 3.96 24.47
CA GLY A 302 -13.62 4.65 24.91
C GLY A 302 -12.34 4.26 24.18
N VAL A 303 -12.44 3.56 23.04
CA VAL A 303 -11.28 3.20 22.22
C VAL A 303 -10.67 4.44 21.55
N LYS A 304 -9.33 4.43 21.42
CA LYS A 304 -8.59 5.48 20.71
C LYS A 304 -8.93 5.45 19.21
N GLN A 305 -9.01 6.60 18.58
CA GLN A 305 -9.16 6.71 17.13
C GLN A 305 -8.52 7.98 16.59
N ILE A 306 -8.17 7.95 15.31
CA ILE A 306 -7.80 9.15 14.56
C ILE A 306 -9.07 9.58 13.81
N PRO A 307 -9.66 10.75 14.14
CA PRO A 307 -10.84 11.26 13.46
C PRO A 307 -10.62 11.43 11.95
N GLU A 308 -11.68 11.25 11.16
CA GLU A 308 -11.59 11.31 9.69
C GLU A 308 -11.10 12.68 9.17
N PHE A 309 -11.46 13.77 9.85
CA PHE A 309 -10.98 15.11 9.46
C PHE A 309 -9.46 15.25 9.52
N MET A 310 -8.76 14.47 10.36
CA MET A 310 -7.30 14.48 10.42
C MET A 310 -6.65 13.97 9.13
N TRP A 311 -7.40 13.26 8.26
CA TRP A 311 -6.86 12.74 7.00
C TRP A 311 -6.71 13.82 5.94
N THR A 312 -7.43 14.93 6.10
CA THR A 312 -7.48 16.08 5.18
C THR A 312 -7.15 17.40 5.89
N GLU A 313 -6.52 17.34 7.06
CA GLU A 313 -6.09 18.52 7.82
C GLU A 313 -4.89 19.22 7.16
N ASP A 314 -4.53 20.41 7.64
CA ASP A 314 -3.35 21.15 7.18
C ASP A 314 -2.09 20.30 7.22
N VAL A 315 -1.19 20.51 6.25
CA VAL A 315 -0.04 19.64 5.99
C VAL A 315 0.84 19.50 7.23
N GLU A 316 1.19 20.62 7.85
CA GLU A 316 2.08 20.70 9.01
C GLU A 316 1.45 20.07 10.25
N ILE A 317 0.12 20.17 10.39
CA ILE A 317 -0.64 19.54 11.49
C ILE A 317 -0.62 18.02 11.34
N ARG A 318 -0.81 17.51 10.11
CA ARG A 318 -0.68 16.07 9.80
C ARG A 318 0.72 15.56 10.09
N GLU A 319 1.75 16.34 9.77
CA GLU A 319 3.15 15.99 10.07
C GLU A 319 3.41 15.95 11.58
N ALA A 320 2.97 16.96 12.32
CA ALA A 320 3.13 17.02 13.77
C ALA A 320 2.39 15.88 14.49
N LEU A 321 1.15 15.58 14.09
CA LEU A 321 0.39 14.44 14.62
C LEU A 321 1.11 13.11 14.36
N LEU A 322 1.57 12.89 13.13
CA LEU A 322 2.29 11.67 12.79
C LEU A 322 3.63 11.57 13.54
N ALA A 323 4.33 12.69 13.74
CA ALA A 323 5.55 12.72 14.53
C ALA A 323 5.33 12.33 16.00
N GLY A 324 4.24 12.78 16.64
CA GLY A 324 3.89 12.34 18.00
C GLY A 324 3.60 10.83 18.08
N LEU A 325 2.91 10.28 17.07
CA LEU A 325 2.70 8.83 16.94
C LEU A 325 4.00 8.06 16.74
N ILE A 326 4.96 8.64 16.02
CA ILE A 326 6.29 8.06 15.85
C ILE A 326 7.06 8.11 17.16
N ASP A 327 7.02 9.22 17.89
CA ASP A 327 7.71 9.41 19.17
C ASP A 327 7.26 8.44 20.27
N SER A 328 6.00 8.01 20.25
CA SER A 328 5.50 6.94 21.11
C SER A 328 5.92 5.56 20.59
N ASP A 329 5.15 4.99 19.67
CA ASP A 329 5.26 3.59 19.27
C ASP A 329 6.15 3.35 18.03
N GLY A 330 6.63 4.42 17.37
CA GLY A 330 7.36 4.32 16.11
C GLY A 330 8.80 3.81 16.23
N TYR A 331 9.23 3.03 15.23
CA TYR A 331 10.62 2.64 15.03
C TYR A 331 11.14 3.14 13.68
N VAL A 332 12.24 3.91 13.70
CA VAL A 332 12.81 4.59 12.52
C VAL A 332 14.06 3.86 12.04
N MET A 333 14.13 3.59 10.74
CA MET A 333 15.29 3.01 10.06
C MET A 333 15.59 3.72 8.74
N LYS A 334 16.81 3.54 8.23
CA LYS A 334 17.13 3.81 6.82
C LYS A 334 17.15 2.49 6.04
N THR A 335 16.77 2.53 4.76
CA THR A 335 16.78 1.33 3.89
C THR A 335 18.17 0.73 3.77
N THR A 336 19.18 1.58 3.64
CA THR A 336 20.61 1.27 3.77
C THR A 336 21.28 2.47 4.47
N PRO A 337 22.47 2.30 5.08
CA PRO A 337 23.13 3.40 5.80
C PRO A 337 23.27 4.70 4.97
N ASN A 338 23.48 4.56 3.66
CA ASN A 338 23.67 5.67 2.72
C ASN A 338 22.41 6.01 1.90
N SER A 339 21.23 5.53 2.30
CA SER A 339 19.99 5.83 1.59
C SER A 339 19.27 7.04 2.17
N ASP A 340 18.73 7.88 1.29
CA ASP A 340 17.83 8.99 1.64
C ASP A 340 16.38 8.53 1.87
N ILE A 341 16.14 7.20 1.91
CA ILE A 341 14.83 6.62 2.11
C ILE A 341 14.72 6.16 3.57
N PHE A 342 13.88 6.86 4.31
CA PHE A 342 13.50 6.49 5.65
C PHE A 342 12.35 5.48 5.62
N ILE A 343 12.35 4.60 6.62
CA ILE A 343 11.29 3.63 6.88
C ILE A 343 10.90 3.76 8.34
N VAL A 344 9.61 3.92 8.59
CA VAL A 344 9.03 3.98 9.93
C VAL A 344 8.05 2.83 10.08
N SER A 345 8.13 2.11 11.21
CA SER A 345 7.16 1.09 11.57
C SER A 345 6.43 1.48 12.85
N ILE A 346 5.10 1.56 12.81
CA ILE A 346 4.24 1.89 13.94
C ILE A 346 3.30 0.69 14.20
N PRO A 347 3.48 -0.06 15.29
CA PRO A 347 2.56 -1.10 15.70
C PRO A 347 1.32 -0.50 16.37
N THR A 348 0.15 -1.09 16.17
CA THR A 348 -1.08 -0.75 16.91
C THR A 348 -2.01 -1.94 16.96
N ILE A 349 -2.84 -2.02 18.00
CA ILE A 349 -3.94 -2.99 18.11
C ILE A 349 -5.28 -2.43 17.64
N TYR A 350 -5.34 -1.12 17.37
CA TYR A 350 -6.57 -0.40 17.05
C TYR A 350 -6.71 -0.23 15.54
N PRO A 351 -7.77 -0.76 14.91
CA PRO A 351 -8.02 -0.58 13.48
C PRO A 351 -8.10 0.90 13.09
N SER A 352 -8.86 1.71 13.82
CA SER A 352 -9.00 3.16 13.58
C SER A 352 -7.67 3.93 13.54
N ILE A 353 -6.72 3.55 14.40
CA ILE A 353 -5.37 4.14 14.41
C ILE A 353 -4.59 3.69 13.18
N MET A 354 -4.67 2.41 12.81
CA MET A 354 -4.06 1.89 11.58
C MET A 354 -4.59 2.60 10.33
N GLU A 355 -5.90 2.81 10.24
CA GLU A 355 -6.54 3.51 9.11
C GLU A 355 -6.09 4.97 9.05
N GLY A 356 -6.09 5.67 10.18
CA GLY A 356 -5.63 7.05 10.26
C GLY A 356 -4.16 7.21 9.89
N ILE A 357 -3.27 6.34 10.38
CA ILE A 357 -1.84 6.35 10.02
C ILE A 357 -1.67 6.21 8.50
N VAL A 358 -2.36 5.25 7.89
CA VAL A 358 -2.26 5.01 6.45
C VAL A 358 -2.81 6.18 5.64
N ASN A 359 -3.96 6.73 6.03
CA ASN A 359 -4.57 7.87 5.35
C ASN A 359 -3.71 9.13 5.44
N ILE A 360 -3.21 9.45 6.63
CA ILE A 360 -2.31 10.58 6.85
C ILE A 360 -1.02 10.39 6.05
N ALA A 361 -0.38 9.23 6.12
CA ALA A 361 0.85 8.98 5.39
C ALA A 361 0.67 9.14 3.86
N ARG A 362 -0.43 8.63 3.30
CA ARG A 362 -0.76 8.78 1.87
C ARG A 362 -1.03 10.24 1.51
N SER A 363 -1.78 10.94 2.35
CA SER A 363 -2.10 12.35 2.15
C SER A 363 -0.84 13.24 2.15
N LEU A 364 0.24 12.83 2.83
CA LEU A 364 1.52 13.54 2.84
C LEU A 364 2.46 13.14 1.68
N GLY A 365 2.03 12.23 0.80
CA GLY A 365 2.81 11.78 -0.36
C GLY A 365 3.82 10.67 -0.01
N MET A 366 3.58 9.92 1.06
CA MET A 366 4.40 8.77 1.45
C MET A 366 3.73 7.46 1.08
N THR A 367 4.53 6.40 0.97
CA THR A 367 4.00 5.03 0.80
C THR A 367 3.69 4.44 2.16
N ALA A 368 2.49 3.87 2.32
CA ALA A 368 2.08 3.17 3.53
C ALA A 368 1.61 1.75 3.22
N THR A 369 2.07 0.79 4.01
CA THR A 369 1.69 -0.62 3.91
C THR A 369 1.38 -1.17 5.30
N VAL A 370 0.45 -2.13 5.38
CA VAL A 370 0.05 -2.76 6.63
C VAL A 370 0.39 -4.23 6.59
N THR A 371 1.04 -4.71 7.64
CA THR A 371 1.20 -6.14 7.92
C THR A 371 0.56 -6.49 9.26
N THR A 372 0.32 -7.77 9.49
CA THR A 372 -0.41 -8.23 10.68
C THR A 372 0.36 -9.30 11.44
N LYS A 373 0.28 -9.23 12.77
CA LYS A 373 0.82 -10.19 13.73
C LYS A 373 -0.34 -10.83 14.49
N SER A 374 -0.41 -12.17 14.45
CA SER A 374 -1.41 -12.96 15.16
C SER A 374 -1.31 -12.76 16.67
N ALA A 375 -2.45 -12.87 17.35
CA ALA A 375 -2.47 -12.98 18.79
C ALA A 375 -1.66 -14.20 19.24
N LYS A 376 -0.88 -14.04 20.31
CA LYS A 376 -0.06 -15.13 20.86
C LYS A 376 0.20 -14.92 22.34
N GLN A 377 0.38 -16.03 23.05
CA GLN A 377 0.98 -15.99 24.38
C GLN A 377 2.49 -15.83 24.24
N ASN A 378 3.04 -14.90 24.99
CA ASN A 378 4.48 -14.70 25.13
C ASN A 378 4.82 -14.68 26.62
N VAL A 379 6.08 -14.99 26.94
CA VAL A 379 6.64 -14.73 28.26
C VAL A 379 7.59 -13.55 28.13
N ILE A 380 7.31 -12.48 28.86
CA ILE A 380 8.20 -11.30 28.96
C ILE A 380 8.53 -11.15 30.43
N GLU A 381 9.83 -11.15 30.78
CA GLU A 381 10.31 -11.01 32.16
C GLU A 381 9.59 -11.97 33.14
N ASN A 382 9.49 -13.25 32.76
CA ASN A 382 8.81 -14.31 33.52
C ASN A 382 7.29 -14.11 33.73
N ARG A 383 6.68 -13.12 33.08
CA ARG A 383 5.22 -12.92 33.08
C ARG A 383 4.62 -13.47 31.80
N GLN A 384 3.58 -14.28 31.94
CA GLN A 384 2.76 -14.69 30.80
C GLN A 384 1.89 -13.52 30.35
N ILE A 385 2.07 -13.10 29.11
CA ILE A 385 1.33 -11.99 28.50
C ILE A 385 0.61 -12.50 27.27
N GLN A 386 -0.69 -12.22 27.19
CA GLN A 386 -1.48 -12.47 26.01
C GLN A 386 -1.39 -11.27 25.06
N CYS A 387 -0.55 -11.38 24.04
CA CYS A 387 -0.47 -10.39 22.97
C CYS A 387 -1.72 -10.49 22.09
N LYS A 388 -2.40 -9.36 21.87
CA LYS A 388 -3.52 -9.25 20.95
C LYS A 388 -3.06 -9.28 19.50
N PHE A 389 -4.01 -9.44 18.58
CA PHE A 389 -3.76 -9.21 17.16
C PHE A 389 -3.32 -7.77 16.94
N ALA A 390 -2.26 -7.57 16.16
CA ALA A 390 -1.66 -6.26 15.95
C ALA A 390 -1.43 -5.98 14.47
N TYR A 391 -1.62 -4.71 14.11
CA TYR A 391 -1.28 -4.11 12.84
C TYR A 391 0.10 -3.48 12.96
N GLU A 392 0.93 -3.68 11.95
CA GLU A 392 2.23 -3.02 11.82
C GLU A 392 2.18 -2.16 10.56
N CYS A 393 2.05 -0.85 10.77
CA CYS A 393 1.98 0.15 9.73
C CYS A 393 3.40 0.57 9.35
N THR A 394 3.83 0.22 8.14
CA THR A 394 5.14 0.61 7.61
C THR A 394 4.98 1.77 6.63
N ILE A 395 5.59 2.90 6.95
CA ILE A 395 5.64 4.11 6.12
C ILE A 395 7.04 4.23 5.53
N SER A 396 7.13 4.58 4.26
CA SER A 396 8.40 4.87 3.59
C SER A 396 8.30 6.15 2.76
N GLY A 397 9.33 6.98 2.84
CA GLY A 397 9.42 8.24 2.12
C GLY A 397 10.84 8.79 2.10
N LYS A 398 11.04 9.83 1.28
CA LYS A 398 12.28 10.61 1.21
C LYS A 398 12.13 11.88 2.05
N THR A 399 12.22 13.05 1.42
CA THR A 399 12.11 14.36 2.06
C THR A 399 10.76 14.55 2.76
N SER A 400 9.66 14.03 2.23
CA SER A 400 8.35 14.07 2.91
C SER A 400 8.32 13.34 4.26
N LEU A 401 8.97 12.18 4.38
CA LEU A 401 9.06 11.46 5.66
C LEU A 401 10.15 12.07 6.56
N GLN A 402 11.26 12.52 5.99
CA GLN A 402 12.29 13.24 6.74
C GLN A 402 11.72 14.49 7.41
N ASN A 403 10.84 15.23 6.71
CA ASN A 403 10.17 16.39 7.28
C ASN A 403 9.26 16.02 8.46
N VAL A 404 8.50 14.91 8.38
CA VAL A 404 7.75 14.40 9.56
C VAL A 404 8.70 14.08 10.71
N LEU A 405 9.85 13.48 10.44
CA LEU A 405 10.84 13.12 11.46
C LEU A 405 11.51 14.36 12.10
N SER A 406 11.48 15.53 11.47
CA SER A 406 11.98 16.78 12.08
C SER A 406 11.04 17.34 13.15
N TYR A 407 9.75 16.97 13.11
CA TYR A 407 8.80 17.26 14.18
C TYR A 407 8.93 16.29 15.37
N CYS A 408 9.63 15.15 15.22
CA CYS A 408 9.86 14.21 16.31
C CYS A 408 10.75 14.85 17.39
N ARG A 409 10.57 14.42 18.63
CA ARG A 409 11.23 14.96 19.83
C ARG A 409 12.03 13.91 20.59
N SER A 410 11.81 12.63 20.31
CA SER A 410 12.69 11.55 20.77
C SER A 410 14.06 11.67 20.10
N GLY A 411 15.13 11.63 20.89
CA GLY A 411 16.50 11.73 20.36
C GLY A 411 16.88 10.63 19.38
N LEU A 412 16.23 9.46 19.47
CA LEU A 412 16.49 8.32 18.57
C LEU A 412 15.78 8.47 17.21
N LYS A 413 14.69 9.26 17.17
CA LYS A 413 13.74 9.31 16.05
C LYS A 413 13.84 10.62 15.27
N HIS A 414 14.19 11.71 15.95
CA HIS A 414 14.37 13.03 15.35
C HIS A 414 15.38 13.03 14.19
N ARG A 415 15.10 13.77 13.12
CA ARG A 415 16.01 14.01 12.00
C ARG A 415 15.99 15.49 11.62
N GLU A 416 17.10 16.00 11.15
CA GLU A 416 17.13 17.36 10.62
C GLU A 416 16.16 17.53 9.45
N PRO A 417 15.48 18.69 9.36
CA PRO A 417 14.59 18.99 8.25
C PRO A 417 15.36 18.95 6.92
N PRO A 418 14.74 18.46 5.83
CA PRO A 418 15.35 18.52 4.52
C PRO A 418 15.38 19.96 3.99
N GLU A 419 16.30 20.26 3.06
CA GLU A 419 16.35 21.57 2.39
C GLU A 419 15.07 21.87 1.59
N GLU A 420 14.51 20.84 0.96
CA GLU A 420 13.28 20.93 0.18
C GLU A 420 12.37 19.72 0.45
N VAL A 421 11.07 19.98 0.65
CA VAL A 421 10.07 18.94 0.86
C VAL A 421 9.33 18.65 -0.44
N ILE A 422 9.58 17.47 -1.01
CA ILE A 422 9.01 17.06 -2.30
C ILE A 422 7.86 16.09 -2.08
N ARG A 423 6.66 16.48 -2.53
CA ARG A 423 5.43 15.66 -2.45
C ARG A 423 4.96 15.26 -3.85
N ASN A 424 5.49 14.15 -4.35
CA ASN A 424 5.10 13.60 -5.64
C ASN A 424 3.98 12.55 -5.52
N PRO A 425 3.18 12.33 -6.58
CA PRO A 425 2.27 11.21 -6.61
C PRO A 425 2.99 9.87 -6.44
N VAL A 426 2.31 8.91 -5.82
CA VAL A 426 2.86 7.58 -5.53
C VAL A 426 2.21 6.55 -6.45
N TYR A 427 3.04 5.80 -7.17
CA TYR A 427 2.61 4.87 -8.22
C TYR A 427 2.47 3.44 -7.71
N PHE A 428 1.44 2.74 -8.18
CA PHE A 428 1.19 1.35 -7.83
C PHE A 428 0.64 0.55 -9.02
N GLY A 429 1.07 -0.71 -9.11
CA GLY A 429 0.48 -1.66 -10.07
C GLY A 429 -0.90 -2.15 -9.59
N PHE A 430 -1.76 -2.58 -10.50
CA PHE A 430 -3.15 -2.95 -10.21
C PHE A 430 -3.59 -4.23 -10.94
N ASN A 431 -4.70 -4.80 -10.47
CA ASN A 431 -5.41 -5.92 -11.08
C ASN A 431 -6.84 -5.48 -11.38
N ILE A 432 -7.44 -6.08 -12.41
CA ILE A 432 -8.82 -5.81 -12.83
C ILE A 432 -9.60 -7.12 -12.79
N GLU A 433 -10.71 -7.11 -12.07
CA GLU A 433 -11.65 -8.21 -11.97
C GLU A 433 -13.06 -7.69 -12.30
N PRO A 434 -13.82 -8.38 -13.18
CA PRO A 434 -15.21 -8.01 -13.42
C PRO A 434 -16.03 -8.23 -12.15
N SER A 435 -16.98 -7.33 -11.90
CA SER A 435 -17.95 -7.40 -10.81
C SER A 435 -19.36 -7.58 -11.38
N SER A 436 -20.39 -7.46 -10.54
CA SER A 436 -21.78 -7.45 -10.96
C SER A 436 -22.21 -6.08 -11.53
N GLN A 437 -23.41 -6.03 -12.10
CA GLN A 437 -24.11 -4.76 -12.30
C GLN A 437 -24.38 -4.10 -10.95
N LYS A 438 -24.16 -2.78 -10.88
CA LYS A 438 -24.36 -1.97 -9.69
C LYS A 438 -24.81 -0.57 -10.08
N ASN A 439 -25.34 0.17 -9.12
CA ASN A 439 -25.60 1.59 -9.29
C ASN A 439 -24.28 2.35 -9.45
N THR A 440 -24.26 3.27 -10.40
CA THR A 440 -23.08 4.04 -10.74
C THR A 440 -23.41 5.51 -10.91
N VAL A 441 -22.42 6.34 -10.59
CA VAL A 441 -22.51 7.80 -10.62
C VAL A 441 -21.38 8.36 -11.48
N GLY A 442 -21.71 9.32 -12.32
CA GLY A 442 -20.80 10.06 -13.17
C GLY A 442 -20.83 11.53 -12.81
N LEU A 443 -19.66 12.13 -12.66
CA LEU A 443 -19.52 13.56 -12.41
C LEU A 443 -18.88 14.23 -13.62
N ALA A 444 -19.38 15.42 -13.96
CA ALA A 444 -18.68 16.40 -14.78
C ALA A 444 -18.41 17.66 -13.95
N ILE A 445 -17.25 18.28 -14.17
CA ILE A 445 -16.84 19.51 -13.48
C ILE A 445 -16.52 20.59 -14.51
N GLU A 446 -16.42 21.85 -14.09
CA GLU A 446 -16.12 22.98 -14.97
C GLU A 446 -14.75 22.85 -15.63
N ASP A 447 -13.75 22.42 -14.86
CA ASP A 447 -12.38 22.29 -15.33
C ASP A 447 -12.13 20.90 -15.92
N ASN A 448 -11.21 20.79 -16.88
CA ASN A 448 -10.73 19.47 -17.34
C ASN A 448 -9.73 18.82 -16.36
N LYS A 449 -9.89 19.08 -15.06
CA LYS A 449 -9.07 18.55 -13.98
C LYS A 449 -9.55 17.17 -13.53
N GLN A 450 -8.73 16.53 -12.70
CA GLN A 450 -8.99 15.21 -12.14
C GLN A 450 -9.41 15.36 -10.69
N ILE A 451 -10.35 14.52 -10.25
CA ILE A 451 -10.90 14.57 -8.89
C ILE A 451 -10.21 13.53 -8.00
N LEU A 452 -10.17 13.81 -6.69
CA LEU A 452 -9.58 12.92 -5.70
C LEU A 452 -10.62 12.07 -4.98
N LEU A 453 -10.38 10.76 -4.98
CA LEU A 453 -11.12 9.84 -4.13
C LEU A 453 -10.64 9.96 -2.67
N GLU A 454 -11.43 9.45 -1.71
CA GLU A 454 -11.10 9.42 -0.28
C GLU A 454 -9.79 8.67 0.00
N ASN A 455 -9.47 7.66 -0.80
CA ASN A 455 -8.20 6.93 -0.74
C ASN A 455 -7.06 7.59 -1.54
N LYS A 456 -7.27 8.84 -1.99
CA LYS A 456 -6.33 9.74 -2.69
C LYS A 456 -6.02 9.32 -4.12
N ILE A 457 -6.65 8.26 -4.64
CA ILE A 457 -6.51 7.90 -6.06
C ILE A 457 -7.07 9.05 -6.89
N CYS A 458 -6.29 9.46 -7.89
CA CYS A 458 -6.65 10.52 -8.81
C CYS A 458 -7.36 9.93 -10.03
N ILE A 459 -8.53 10.47 -10.37
CA ILE A 459 -9.38 9.93 -11.43
C ILE A 459 -9.88 11.02 -12.39
N PRO A 460 -9.96 10.73 -13.70
CA PRO A 460 -10.61 11.63 -14.64
C PRO A 460 -12.12 11.69 -14.40
N VAL A 461 -12.71 12.84 -14.69
CA VAL A 461 -14.17 12.99 -14.75
C VAL A 461 -14.79 12.15 -15.87
N CYS A 462 -16.08 11.84 -15.72
CA CYS A 462 -16.79 11.02 -16.69
C CYS A 462 -17.00 11.79 -18.01
N THR A 463 -16.86 11.07 -19.12
CA THR A 463 -17.21 11.60 -20.45
C THR A 463 -18.64 11.20 -20.82
N LYS A 464 -19.20 11.76 -21.89
CA LYS A 464 -20.50 11.34 -22.44
C LYS A 464 -20.59 9.84 -22.72
N GLN A 465 -19.46 9.18 -23.03
CA GLN A 465 -19.42 7.73 -23.25
C GLN A 465 -19.59 6.91 -21.97
N CYS A 466 -19.46 7.54 -20.79
CA CYS A 466 -19.71 6.89 -19.52
C CYS A 466 -21.20 6.70 -19.23
N GLU A 467 -22.10 7.45 -19.88
CA GLU A 467 -23.54 7.51 -19.55
C GLU A 467 -24.34 6.28 -20.00
N LYS A 468 -23.73 5.38 -20.78
CA LYS A 468 -24.39 4.15 -21.24
C LYS A 468 -23.49 2.95 -21.00
N GLU A 469 -24.10 1.82 -20.66
CA GLU A 469 -23.38 0.55 -20.61
C GLU A 469 -22.71 0.28 -21.97
N GLN A 470 -21.43 -0.07 -21.92
CA GLN A 470 -20.68 -0.50 -23.08
C GLN A 470 -20.02 -1.84 -22.77
N PRO A 471 -20.08 -2.80 -23.70
CA PRO A 471 -19.42 -4.08 -23.50
C PRO A 471 -17.91 -3.89 -23.44
N LYS A 472 -17.26 -4.74 -22.65
CA LYS A 472 -15.83 -4.93 -22.80
C LYS A 472 -15.58 -5.69 -24.10
N LEU A 473 -15.01 -5.01 -25.09
CA LEU A 473 -14.92 -5.50 -26.47
C LEU A 473 -13.93 -6.67 -26.67
N THR A 474 -13.05 -6.90 -25.69
CA THR A 474 -12.02 -7.93 -25.75
C THR A 474 -12.29 -9.01 -24.70
N VAL A 475 -12.52 -10.24 -25.19
CA VAL A 475 -12.69 -11.45 -24.36
C VAL A 475 -11.33 -12.07 -23.98
N THR A 476 -10.23 -11.57 -24.55
CA THR A 476 -8.91 -12.18 -24.42
C THR A 476 -8.25 -11.87 -23.07
N LYS A 477 -8.62 -12.62 -22.04
CA LYS A 477 -7.68 -12.98 -20.98
C LYS A 477 -7.06 -14.34 -21.28
N ASN A 478 -6.07 -14.38 -22.16
CA ASN A 478 -5.00 -15.40 -22.07
C ASN A 478 -4.00 -15.01 -20.97
N LEU A 479 -4.50 -14.56 -19.81
CA LEU A 479 -3.65 -14.39 -18.65
C LEU A 479 -3.18 -15.77 -18.24
N LYS A 480 -1.90 -16.06 -18.49
CA LYS A 480 -1.27 -17.29 -18.04
C LYS A 480 -1.59 -17.48 -16.56
N GLN A 481 -2.14 -18.64 -16.22
CA GLN A 481 -2.49 -19.04 -14.86
C GLN A 481 -1.48 -20.07 -14.37
N CYS A 482 -1.16 -20.00 -13.09
CA CYS A 482 -0.29 -20.97 -12.45
C CYS A 482 -1.11 -22.18 -12.02
N ILE A 483 -0.72 -23.39 -12.42
CA ILE A 483 -1.40 -24.62 -11.95
C ILE A 483 -1.21 -24.85 -10.44
N ALA A 484 -0.09 -24.42 -9.88
CA ALA A 484 0.27 -24.67 -8.48
C ALA A 484 -0.21 -23.61 -7.47
N CYS A 485 -0.72 -22.45 -7.92
CA CYS A 485 -1.21 -21.39 -7.04
C CYS A 485 -2.20 -20.46 -7.73
N PRO A 486 -3.00 -19.67 -6.98
CA PRO A 486 -4.05 -18.81 -7.55
C PRO A 486 -3.57 -17.64 -8.43
N ARG A 487 -2.26 -17.49 -8.68
CA ARG A 487 -1.69 -16.33 -9.38
C ARG A 487 -2.00 -16.37 -10.86
N LYS A 488 -2.46 -15.22 -11.39
CA LYS A 488 -2.71 -14.96 -12.81
C LYS A 488 -1.84 -13.79 -13.28
N GLY A 489 -1.37 -13.82 -14.53
CA GLY A 489 -0.73 -12.65 -15.16
C GLY A 489 0.63 -12.23 -14.60
N VAL A 490 1.38 -13.15 -13.96
CA VAL A 490 2.75 -12.92 -13.45
C VAL A 490 3.75 -12.75 -14.61
N ARG A 491 4.84 -11.99 -14.40
CA ARG A 491 5.87 -11.66 -15.41
C ARG A 491 6.47 -12.87 -16.10
N TYR A 492 6.77 -13.92 -15.35
CA TYR A 492 7.38 -15.13 -15.89
C TYR A 492 6.55 -16.36 -15.53
N PHE A 493 6.33 -17.19 -16.54
CA PHE A 493 5.77 -18.52 -16.44
C PHE A 493 6.73 -19.51 -17.05
N TYR A 494 6.89 -20.63 -16.38
CA TYR A 494 7.70 -21.76 -16.81
C TYR A 494 6.76 -22.92 -17.10
N LYS A 495 7.21 -23.86 -17.95
CA LYS A 495 6.53 -25.14 -18.07
C LYS A 495 6.56 -25.84 -16.72
N ASP A 496 5.47 -26.53 -16.39
CA ASP A 496 5.45 -27.42 -15.23
C ASP A 496 6.25 -28.71 -15.52
N TRP A 497 6.21 -29.64 -14.57
CA TRP A 497 6.89 -30.93 -14.65
C TRP A 497 6.31 -31.88 -15.71
N THR A 498 5.08 -31.66 -16.21
CA THR A 498 4.54 -32.44 -17.36
C THR A 498 4.90 -31.79 -18.69
N GLY A 499 5.07 -30.46 -18.72
CA GLY A 499 5.34 -29.69 -19.92
C GLY A 499 4.09 -29.10 -20.58
N ASP A 500 2.92 -29.53 -20.12
CA ASP A 500 1.61 -29.17 -20.67
C ASP A 500 1.00 -27.96 -19.97
N HIS A 501 1.36 -27.77 -18.69
CA HIS A 501 0.84 -26.66 -17.91
C HIS A 501 1.94 -25.63 -17.62
N ARG A 502 1.53 -24.54 -16.95
CA ARG A 502 2.45 -23.47 -16.57
C ARG A 502 2.46 -23.26 -15.07
N VAL A 503 3.64 -23.02 -14.54
CA VAL A 503 3.87 -22.57 -13.17
C VAL A 503 4.43 -21.15 -13.18
N CYS A 504 3.96 -20.29 -12.29
CA CYS A 504 4.53 -18.95 -12.14
C CYS A 504 5.98 -19.03 -11.64
N ALA A 505 6.77 -17.99 -11.89
CA ALA A 505 8.18 -17.91 -11.49
C ALA A 505 8.46 -18.31 -10.04
N ARG A 506 7.55 -17.98 -9.13
CA ARG A 506 7.68 -18.30 -7.71
C ARG A 506 7.45 -19.78 -7.43
N CYS A 507 6.40 -20.38 -7.98
CA CYS A 507 6.16 -21.82 -7.85
C CYS A 507 7.27 -22.62 -8.53
N HIS A 508 7.76 -22.15 -9.68
CA HIS A 508 8.94 -22.73 -10.32
C HIS A 508 10.18 -22.63 -9.42
N GLY A 509 10.42 -21.48 -8.79
CA GLY A 509 11.50 -21.32 -7.81
C GLY A 509 11.36 -22.29 -6.64
N ARG A 510 10.17 -22.38 -6.02
CA ARG A 510 9.90 -23.36 -4.95
C ARG A 510 10.13 -24.78 -5.41
N TYR A 511 9.71 -25.12 -6.62
CA TYR A 511 9.88 -26.46 -7.18
C TYR A 511 11.36 -26.78 -7.40
N LYS A 512 12.13 -25.82 -7.95
CA LYS A 512 13.58 -25.94 -8.10
C LYS A 512 14.32 -26.19 -6.78
N PHE A 513 13.88 -25.56 -5.69
CA PHE A 513 14.53 -25.69 -4.37
C PHE A 513 14.00 -26.86 -3.53
N SER A 514 12.69 -27.09 -3.52
CA SER A 514 12.08 -28.16 -2.72
C SER A 514 12.17 -29.51 -3.44
N GLY A 515 12.10 -29.54 -4.77
CA GLY A 515 11.95 -30.77 -5.57
C GLY A 515 10.63 -31.50 -5.37
N HIS A 516 9.70 -30.92 -4.60
CA HIS A 516 8.44 -31.60 -4.24
C HIS A 516 7.23 -30.93 -4.90
N ARG A 517 6.19 -31.73 -5.11
CA ARG A 517 4.83 -31.25 -5.44
C ARG A 517 3.77 -32.19 -4.88
N CYS A 518 2.56 -31.69 -4.71
CA CYS A 518 1.42 -32.53 -4.36
C CYS A 518 0.85 -33.22 -5.60
N LEU A 519 0.58 -34.52 -5.51
CA LEU A 519 -0.08 -35.27 -6.58
C LEU A 519 -1.52 -34.82 -6.82
N ASN A 520 -2.25 -34.54 -5.73
CA ASN A 520 -3.66 -34.19 -5.76
C ASN A 520 -3.87 -32.73 -6.20
N CYS A 521 -3.49 -31.76 -5.36
CA CYS A 521 -3.78 -30.34 -5.62
C CYS A 521 -2.70 -29.58 -6.42
N LYS A 522 -1.69 -30.29 -6.95
CA LYS A 522 -0.55 -29.72 -7.72
C LYS A 522 0.24 -28.63 -6.99
N TYR A 523 0.05 -28.50 -5.68
CA TYR A 523 0.75 -27.52 -4.85
C TYR A 523 2.25 -27.78 -4.78
N VAL A 524 3.06 -26.73 -4.89
CA VAL A 524 4.51 -26.80 -4.70
C VAL A 524 4.88 -26.24 -3.32
N PRO A 525 5.32 -27.09 -2.38
CA PRO A 525 5.68 -26.68 -1.02
C PRO A 525 6.99 -25.87 -0.97
N GLU A 526 7.15 -25.09 0.10
CA GLU A 526 8.43 -24.49 0.45
C GLU A 526 9.35 -25.51 1.16
N ALA A 527 10.66 -25.33 1.08
CA ALA A 527 11.63 -26.23 1.73
C ALA A 527 11.41 -26.38 3.25
N ARG A 528 10.87 -25.35 3.92
CA ARG A 528 10.48 -25.44 5.34
C ARG A 528 9.26 -26.34 5.56
N GLU A 529 8.28 -26.30 4.65
CA GLU A 529 7.09 -27.15 4.72
C GLU A 529 7.47 -28.62 4.50
N VAL A 530 8.38 -28.89 3.56
CA VAL A 530 8.94 -30.24 3.37
C VAL A 530 9.64 -30.73 4.63
N ARG A 531 10.53 -29.93 5.24
CA ARG A 531 11.21 -30.31 6.49
C ARG A 531 10.24 -30.68 7.62
N LYS A 532 9.13 -29.96 7.76
CA LYS A 532 8.08 -30.30 8.75
C LYS A 532 7.36 -31.60 8.40
N ALA A 533 7.05 -31.81 7.12
CA ALA A 533 6.41 -33.04 6.68
C ALA A 533 7.33 -34.26 6.90
N VAL A 534 8.65 -34.10 6.66
CA VAL A 534 9.66 -35.13 7.01
C VAL A 534 9.63 -35.43 8.51
N ALA A 535 9.61 -34.40 9.36
CA ALA A 535 9.55 -34.59 10.81
C ALA A 535 8.28 -35.31 11.31
N LYS A 536 7.16 -35.21 10.58
CA LYS A 536 5.91 -35.93 10.88
C LYS A 536 5.91 -37.38 10.38
N GLY A 537 6.85 -37.75 9.51
CA GLY A 537 6.90 -39.06 8.88
C GLY A 537 5.92 -39.24 7.71
N PRO A 538 6.15 -40.27 6.86
CA PRO A 538 5.32 -40.53 5.69
C PRO A 538 3.96 -41.16 6.05
N LYS A 539 2.91 -40.76 5.34
CA LYS A 539 1.56 -41.35 5.42
C LYS A 539 1.24 -42.12 4.14
N ALA A 540 0.40 -43.14 4.25
CA ALA A 540 -0.16 -43.86 3.11
C ALA A 540 -1.57 -43.31 2.82
N ILE A 541 -1.81 -42.90 1.58
CA ILE A 541 -3.10 -42.36 1.14
C ILE A 541 -3.44 -42.96 -0.21
N VAL A 542 -4.72 -43.25 -0.44
CA VAL A 542 -5.23 -43.68 -1.75
C VAL A 542 -5.25 -42.45 -2.66
N SER A 543 -4.50 -42.49 -3.76
CA SER A 543 -4.49 -41.44 -4.77
C SER A 543 -5.88 -41.30 -5.43
N PRO A 544 -6.14 -40.19 -6.15
CA PRO A 544 -7.37 -40.05 -6.95
C PRO A 544 -7.57 -41.19 -7.97
N ASP A 545 -6.50 -41.88 -8.35
CA ASP A 545 -6.49 -42.99 -9.30
C ASP A 545 -6.62 -44.37 -8.62
N GLY A 546 -6.95 -44.42 -7.32
CA GLY A 546 -7.18 -45.67 -6.57
C GLY A 546 -5.92 -46.39 -6.08
N ILE A 547 -4.73 -45.79 -6.22
CA ILE A 547 -3.44 -46.42 -5.89
C ILE A 547 -3.01 -46.00 -4.47
N VAL A 548 -2.60 -46.95 -3.63
CA VAL A 548 -2.03 -46.63 -2.31
C VAL A 548 -0.63 -46.05 -2.51
N VAL A 549 -0.47 -44.74 -2.26
CA VAL A 549 0.81 -44.05 -2.37
C VAL A 549 1.30 -43.65 -0.98
N ARG A 550 2.54 -44.04 -0.64
CA ARG A 550 3.20 -43.66 0.61
C ARG A 550 4.12 -42.47 0.36
N GLY A 551 3.97 -41.41 1.15
CA GLY A 551 4.84 -40.24 1.02
C GLY A 551 4.55 -39.16 2.06
N LEU A 552 5.19 -38.01 1.90
CA LEU A 552 5.04 -36.90 2.84
C LEU A 552 3.67 -36.24 2.70
N GLU A 553 3.02 -35.91 3.81
CA GLU A 553 1.69 -35.31 3.79
C GLU A 553 1.71 -33.87 3.26
N CYS A 554 0.84 -33.60 2.29
CA CYS A 554 0.62 -32.27 1.74
C CYS A 554 -0.20 -31.44 2.71
N ILE A 555 0.39 -30.34 3.16
CA ILE A 555 -0.27 -29.40 4.08
C ILE A 555 -1.53 -28.72 3.53
N ARG A 556 -1.83 -28.81 2.22
CA ARG A 556 -2.99 -28.13 1.60
C ARG A 556 -4.23 -28.97 1.47
N CYS A 557 -4.09 -30.23 1.07
CA CYS A 557 -5.22 -31.11 0.76
C CYS A 557 -5.10 -32.45 1.47
N SER A 558 -4.15 -32.56 2.41
CA SER A 558 -3.73 -33.80 3.06
C SER A 558 -3.28 -34.92 2.11
N GLY A 559 -3.20 -34.71 0.79
CA GLY A 559 -2.69 -35.70 -0.17
C GLY A 559 -1.18 -35.93 -0.05
N ILE A 560 -0.58 -36.67 -0.98
CA ILE A 560 0.86 -36.99 -0.94
C ILE A 560 1.71 -35.96 -1.70
N LEU A 561 2.83 -35.57 -1.10
CA LEU A 561 3.94 -34.89 -1.76
C LEU A 561 4.89 -35.91 -2.36
N VAL A 562 5.17 -35.77 -3.65
CA VAL A 562 6.14 -36.58 -4.38
C VAL A 562 7.36 -35.72 -4.66
N PHE A 563 8.53 -36.34 -4.54
CA PHE A 563 9.80 -35.79 -4.99
C PHE A 563 10.00 -36.12 -6.46
N ASP A 564 10.15 -35.10 -7.31
CA ASP A 564 10.50 -35.29 -8.71
C ASP A 564 12.01 -35.09 -8.87
N GLU A 565 12.71 -36.12 -9.34
CA GLU A 565 14.15 -36.06 -9.59
C GLU A 565 14.50 -35.07 -10.71
N ILE A 566 13.58 -34.84 -11.65
CA ILE A 566 13.76 -33.97 -12.81
C ILE A 566 13.36 -32.52 -12.47
N ARG A 567 14.37 -31.66 -12.28
CA ARG A 567 14.19 -30.23 -11.99
C ARG A 567 14.13 -29.40 -13.29
N GLY A 568 12.91 -29.11 -13.77
CA GLY A 568 12.66 -28.19 -14.90
C GLY A 568 12.80 -28.83 -16.30
N PRO A 569 12.41 -28.13 -17.39
CA PRO A 569 12.27 -28.74 -18.70
C PRO A 569 13.63 -29.13 -19.31
N LYS A 570 13.77 -30.39 -19.72
CA LYS A 570 14.88 -30.88 -20.56
C LYS A 570 14.96 -30.03 -21.84
N LYS A 571 16.15 -29.51 -22.17
CA LYS A 571 16.45 -29.14 -23.56
C LYS A 571 16.51 -30.43 -24.37
N ILE A 572 15.57 -30.61 -25.28
CA ILE A 572 15.61 -31.69 -26.26
C ILE A 572 16.50 -31.21 -27.42
N ASN A 573 17.68 -31.83 -27.54
CA ASN A 573 18.37 -32.24 -28.77
C ASN A 573 19.89 -32.28 -28.59
N ALA A 574 20.42 -33.49 -28.40
CA ALA A 574 21.58 -34.00 -29.13
C ALA A 574 21.39 -35.51 -29.27
N SER A 575 21.57 -35.97 -30.50
CA SER A 575 21.33 -37.31 -31.07
C SER A 575 21.97 -38.48 -30.31
N PRO A 576 21.47 -39.73 -30.53
CA PRO A 576 21.96 -40.93 -29.86
C PRO A 576 23.23 -41.45 -30.54
N ASN A 577 24.17 -41.99 -29.75
CA ASN A 577 25.01 -43.18 -30.05
C ASN A 577 26.19 -43.28 -29.05
N PRO A 578 26.87 -44.44 -28.94
CA PRO A 578 26.33 -45.72 -28.48
C PRO A 578 27.26 -46.36 -27.41
N ILE A 579 26.78 -47.42 -26.78
CA ILE A 579 27.52 -48.61 -26.30
C ILE A 579 29.03 -48.46 -26.00
N MET A 580 29.40 -48.60 -24.72
CA MET A 580 30.63 -49.28 -24.24
C MET A 580 30.18 -50.09 -23.01
N ALA A 581 30.16 -51.42 -22.96
CA ALA A 581 31.20 -52.42 -23.22
C ALA A 581 32.48 -52.16 -22.39
N ILE A 582 32.56 -52.94 -21.30
CA ILE A 582 33.64 -53.16 -20.31
C ILE A 582 33.74 -52.10 -19.21
#